data_AF-A0A2H6F980-F1
#
_entry.id   AF-A0A2H6F980-F1
#
_cell.length_a   1.000
_cell.length_b   1.000
_cell.length_c   1.000
_cell.angle_alpha   90.00
_cell.angle_beta   90.00
_cell.angle_gamma   90.00
#
_symmetry.space_group_name_H-M   'P 1'
#
loop_
_entity.id
_entity.type
_entity.pdbx_description
1 polymer ?
#
loop_
_entity_poly.entity_id
_entity_poly.type
_entity_poly.pdbx_seq_one_letter_code
_entity_poly.pdbx_strand_id
1 'polypeptide(L)'
;MANIRGKSFKAIAFDVSEGYVAVNPLFLKPLESDVIKGLYEELLKMQSEIRGEPIKHGDIASIRWRNMRLQRLYSAAMIIKNFARERRLGLS
;
A
#
# COMPACT_ATOMS: atom_id res chain seq x y z
N MET A 1 16.60 5.49 8.61
CA MET A 1 15.30 5.49 7.89
C MET A 1 14.91 4.04 7.64
N ALA A 2 13.79 3.59 8.22
CA ALA A 2 13.27 2.25 7.96
C ALA A 2 12.99 2.09 6.46
N ASN A 3 13.42 0.98 5.87
CA ASN A 3 13.34 0.71 4.44
C ASN A 3 13.05 -0.77 4.20
N ILE A 4 12.53 -1.10 3.03
CA ILE A 4 12.32 -2.49 2.61
C ILE A 4 13.30 -2.75 1.48
N ARG A 5 14.34 -3.54 1.75
CA ARG A 5 15.38 -3.90 0.77
C ARG A 5 16.01 -2.67 0.09
N GLY A 6 16.29 -1.62 0.87
CA GLY A 6 16.87 -0.38 0.36
C GLY A 6 15.89 0.59 -0.30
N LYS A 7 14.61 0.24 -0.45
CA LYS A 7 13.55 1.14 -0.95
C LYS A 7 12.79 1.82 0.19
N SER A 8 12.46 3.10 0.01
CA SER A 8 11.57 3.83 0.93
C SER A 8 10.14 3.27 0.89
N PHE A 9 9.37 3.48 1.95
CA PHE A 9 7.96 3.07 1.97
C PHE A 9 7.16 3.72 0.85
N LYS A 10 7.44 4.98 0.52
CA LYS A 10 6.80 5.69 -0.59
C LYS A 10 7.03 4.98 -1.93
N ALA A 11 8.26 4.54 -2.18
CA ALA A 11 8.58 3.79 -3.39
C ALA A 11 7.86 2.44 -3.44
N ILE A 12 7.79 1.72 -2.31
CA ILE A 12 7.05 0.45 -2.24
C ILE A 12 5.55 0.67 -2.42
N ALA A 13 4.95 1.68 -1.79
CA ALA A 13 3.54 2.01 -1.95
C ALA A 13 3.22 2.34 -3.41
N PHE A 14 4.11 3.10 -4.08
CA PHE A 14 4.00 3.38 -5.51
C PHE A 14 4.03 2.09 -6.32
N ASP A 15 5.04 1.24 -6.09
CA ASP A 15 5.17 -0.07 -6.75
C ASP A 15 3.92 -0.95 -6.55
N VAL A 16 3.29 -0.91 -5.37
CA VAL A 16 2.02 -1.63 -5.09
C VAL A 16 0.86 -1.05 -5.89
N SER A 17 0.73 0.28 -5.96
CA SER A 17 -0.36 0.92 -6.70
C SER A 17 -0.27 0.63 -8.20
N GLU A 18 0.93 0.67 -8.77
CA GLU A 18 1.21 0.41 -10.18
C GLU A 18 1.15 -1.09 -10.50
N GLY A 19 1.28 -1.96 -9.49
CA GLY A 19 1.19 -3.42 -9.62
C GLY A 19 2.54 -4.12 -9.83
N TYR A 20 3.66 -3.43 -9.59
CA TYR A 20 5.01 -4.02 -9.61
C TYR A 20 5.32 -4.86 -8.36
N VAL A 21 4.65 -4.58 -7.24
CA VAL A 21 4.80 -5.32 -5.99
C VAL A 21 3.44 -5.82 -5.49
N ALA A 22 3.37 -7.11 -5.14
CA ALA A 22 2.21 -7.71 -4.48
C ALA A 22 2.51 -7.92 -3.00
N VAL A 23 1.67 -7.37 -2.12
CA VAL A 23 1.76 -7.58 -0.67
C VAL A 23 1.05 -8.88 -0.30
N ASN A 24 1.74 -9.77 0.40
CA ASN A 24 1.22 -11.05 0.90
C ASN A 24 1.97 -11.46 2.18
N PRO A 25 1.53 -12.49 2.91
CA PRO A 25 2.21 -12.91 4.14
C PRO A 25 3.69 -13.30 3.96
N LEU A 26 4.10 -13.85 2.82
CA LEU A 26 5.51 -14.18 2.55
C LEU A 26 6.37 -12.92 2.42
N PHE A 27 5.82 -11.88 1.79
CA PHE A 27 6.46 -10.56 1.70
C PHE A 27 6.62 -9.90 3.08
N LEU A 28 5.64 -10.08 3.98
CA LEU A 28 5.61 -9.44 5.31
C LEU A 28 6.41 -10.20 6.37
N LYS A 29 6.53 -11.53 6.24
CA LYS A 29 7.20 -12.41 7.22
C LYS A 29 8.62 -11.98 7.64
N PRO A 30 9.50 -11.49 6.75
CA PRO A 30 10.85 -11.06 7.13
C PRO A 30 10.93 -9.61 7.62
N LEU A 31 9.82 -8.88 7.69
CA LEU A 31 9.81 -7.48 8.08
C LEU A 31 9.56 -7.32 9.58
N GLU A 32 10.27 -6.36 10.18
CA GLU A 32 10.06 -5.95 11.57
C GLU A 32 8.72 -5.21 11.75
N SER A 33 8.23 -5.17 12.98
CA SER A 33 6.91 -4.58 13.28
C SER A 33 6.81 -3.10 12.92
N ASP A 34 7.88 -2.33 13.15
CA ASP A 34 7.96 -0.91 12.80
C ASP A 34 7.94 -0.70 11.29
N VAL A 35 8.61 -1.59 10.55
CA VAL A 35 8.62 -1.61 9.07
C VAL A 35 7.22 -1.91 8.53
N ILE A 36 6.52 -2.88 9.11
CA ILE A 36 5.15 -3.24 8.72
C ILE A 36 4.20 -2.07 8.98
N LYS A 37 4.32 -1.42 10.15
CA LYS A 37 3.50 -0.26 10.50
C LYS A 37 3.76 0.92 9.55
N GLY A 38 5.03 1.25 9.29
CA GLY A 38 5.40 2.32 8.38
C GLY A 38 4.91 2.09 6.94
N LEU A 39 4.98 0.85 6.46
CA LEU A 39 4.39 0.50 5.16
C LEU A 39 2.86 0.67 5.15
N TYR A 40 2.17 0.24 6.20
CA TYR A 40 0.72 0.38 6.31
C TYR A 40 0.28 1.85 6.26
N GLU A 41 0.93 2.73 7.03
CA GLU A 41 0.64 4.17 7.05
C GLU A 41 0.86 4.80 5.67
N GLU A 42 1.97 4.47 4.99
CA GLU A 42 2.26 5.01 3.67
C GLU A 42 1.27 4.53 2.59
N LEU A 43 0.77 3.28 2.69
CA LEU A 43 -0.29 2.79 1.81
C LEU A 43 -1.61 3.55 2.00
N LEU A 44 -1.96 3.91 3.25
CA LEU A 44 -3.16 4.71 3.53
C LEU A 44 -3.01 6.15 3.03
N LYS A 45 -1.82 6.73 3.20
CA LYS A 45 -1.48 8.05 2.68
C LYS A 45 -1.60 8.09 1.16
N MET A 46 -0.99 7.13 0.46
CA MET A 46 -1.09 7.05 -1.00
C MET A 46 -2.53 6.85 -1.50
N GLN A 47 -3.36 6.07 -0.79
CA GLN A 47 -4.79 5.98 -1.10
C GLN A 47 -5.48 7.35 -1.02
N SER A 48 -5.15 8.13 0.00
CA SER A 48 -5.70 9.48 0.18
C SER A 48 -5.25 10.42 -0.94
N GLU A 49 -3.96 10.35 -1.32
CA GLU A 49 -3.39 11.11 -2.45
C GLU A 49 -4.09 10.76 -3.78
N ILE A 50 -4.22 9.48 -4.11
CA ILE A 50 -4.88 9.03 -5.35
C ILE A 50 -6.37 9.41 -5.36
N ARG A 51 -7.04 9.39 -4.20
CA ARG A 51 -8.43 9.88 -4.09
C ARG A 51 -8.54 11.38 -4.36
N GLY A 52 -7.51 12.16 -4.03
CA GLY A 52 -7.45 13.60 -4.31
C GLY A 52 -7.09 13.96 -5.76
N GLU A 53 -6.68 12.99 -6.59
CA GLU A 53 -6.35 13.26 -8.00
C GLU A 53 -7.56 13.79 -8.78
N PRO A 54 -7.41 14.86 -9.58
CA PRO A 54 -8.48 15.41 -10.38
C PRO A 54 -8.90 14.42 -11.47
N ILE A 55 -10.20 14.23 -11.62
CA ILE A 55 -10.77 13.36 -12.67
C ILE A 55 -11.11 14.21 -13.88
N LYS A 56 -10.52 13.89 -15.03
CA LYS A 56 -10.95 14.47 -16.31
C LYS A 56 -12.22 13.77 -16.78
N HIS A 57 -13.31 14.53 -16.90
CA HIS A 57 -14.56 14.00 -17.43
C HIS A 57 -14.38 13.45 -18.85
N GLY A 58 -14.97 12.28 -19.13
CA GLY A 58 -14.87 11.60 -20.43
C GLY A 58 -13.67 10.67 -20.59
N ASP A 59 -12.65 10.74 -19.72
CA ASP A 59 -11.51 9.83 -19.76
C ASP A 59 -11.76 8.56 -18.93
N ILE A 60 -12.48 7.61 -19.54
CA ILE A 60 -12.83 6.32 -18.91
C ILE A 60 -11.56 5.53 -18.57
N ALA A 61 -10.50 5.63 -19.36
CA ALA A 61 -9.25 4.90 -19.14
C ALA A 61 -8.57 5.38 -17.85
N SER A 62 -8.46 6.69 -17.66
CA SER A 62 -7.90 7.28 -16.43
C SER A 62 -8.72 6.94 -15.18
N ILE A 63 -10.05 6.90 -15.29
CA ILE A 63 -10.94 6.49 -14.19
C ILE A 63 -10.69 5.02 -13.81
N ARG A 64 -10.64 4.11 -14.80
CA ARG A 64 -10.34 2.69 -14.57
C ARG A 64 -8.96 2.51 -13.94
N TRP A 65 -7.96 3.22 -14.45
CA TRP A 65 -6.60 3.19 -13.93
C TRP A 65 -6.53 3.60 -12.46
N ARG A 66 -7.14 4.74 -12.11
CA ARG A 66 -7.26 5.21 -10.73
C ARG A 66 -7.95 4.19 -9.82
N ASN A 67 -9.04 3.57 -10.28
CA ASN A 67 -9.75 2.57 -9.49
C ASN A 67 -8.92 1.30 -9.25
N MET A 68 -8.16 0.84 -10.26
CA MET A 68 -7.26 -0.30 -10.09
C MET A 68 -6.16 -0.02 -9.07
N ARG A 69 -5.56 1.18 -9.11
CA ARG A 69 -4.56 1.60 -8.11
C ARG A 69 -5.14 1.60 -6.70
N LEU A 70 -6.33 2.17 -6.52
CA LEU A 70 -7.03 2.17 -5.23
C LEU A 70 -7.35 0.76 -4.74
N GLN A 71 -7.81 -0.13 -5.62
CA GLN A 71 -8.11 -1.51 -5.28
C GLN A 71 -6.87 -2.25 -4.79
N ARG A 72 -5.73 -2.11 -5.48
CA ARG A 72 -4.46 -2.74 -5.10
C ARG A 72 -3.99 -2.27 -3.72
N LEU A 73 -3.99 -0.96 -3.50
CA LEU A 73 -3.59 -0.38 -2.21
C LEU A 73 -4.52 -0.82 -1.08
N TYR A 74 -5.83 -0.86 -1.32
CA TYR A 74 -6.80 -1.34 -0.34
C TYR A 74 -6.57 -2.81 0.03
N SER A 75 -6.40 -3.68 -0.98
CA SER A 75 -6.09 -5.10 -0.76
C SER A 75 -4.80 -5.27 0.03
N ALA A 76 -3.73 -4.54 -0.31
CA ALA A 76 -2.46 -4.57 0.43
C ALA A 76 -2.63 -4.14 1.89
N ALA A 77 -3.33 -3.03 2.14
CA ALA A 77 -3.59 -2.55 3.50
C ALA A 77 -4.41 -3.55 4.33
N MET A 78 -5.42 -4.20 3.71
CA MET A 78 -6.21 -5.25 4.36
C MET A 78 -5.34 -6.46 4.75
N ILE A 79 -4.46 -6.91 3.86
CA ILE A 79 -3.54 -8.02 4.12
C ILE A 79 -2.61 -7.68 5.29
N ILE A 80 -2.02 -6.47 5.30
CA ILE A 80 -1.16 -6.02 6.40
C ILE A 80 -1.94 -5.98 7.71
N LYS A 81 -3.15 -5.43 7.71
CA LYS A 81 -4.01 -5.37 8.89
C LYS A 81 -4.31 -6.75 9.47
N ASN A 82 -4.64 -7.71 8.62
CA ASN A 82 -4.89 -9.09 9.04
C ASN A 82 -3.63 -9.76 9.58
N PHE A 83 -2.51 -9.63 8.89
CA PHE A 83 -1.21 -10.17 9.30
C PHE A 83 -0.75 -9.60 10.65
N ALA A 84 -0.89 -8.30 10.85
CA ALA A 84 -0.57 -7.63 12.11
C ALA A 84 -1.45 -8.13 13.26
N ARG A 85 -2.76 -8.27 13.03
CA ARG A 85 -3.70 -8.81 14.01
C ARG A 85 -3.33 -10.22 14.45
N GLU A 86 -3.01 -11.12 13.52
CA GLU A 86 -2.60 -12.50 13.81
C GLU A 86 -1.33 -12.55 14.67
N ARG A 87 -0.41 -11.59 14.47
CA ARG A 87 0.85 -11.48 15.20
C ARG A 87 0.80 -10.57 16.42
N ARG A 88 -0.38 -10.03 16.76
CA ARG A 88 -0.58 -9.06 17.85
C ARG A 88 0.33 -7.82 17.72
N LEU A 89 0.61 -7.40 16.49
CA LEU A 89 1.31 -6.14 16.20
C LEU A 89 0.31 -4.99 16.31
N GLY A 90 0.64 -3.97 17.10
CA GLY A 90 -0.17 -2.76 17.19
C GLY A 90 -0.01 -1.91 15.92
N LEU A 91 -1.12 -1.69 15.19
CA LEU A 91 -1.18 -0.74 14.07
C LEU A 91 -1.77 0.62 14.48
N SER A 92 -1.87 0.89 15.79
CA SER A 92 -2.41 2.13 16.37
C SER A 92 -1.53 3.34 16.11
#